data_AF-A0A6P6CT02-F1
#
_entry.id   AF-A0A6P6CT02-F1
#
_cell.length_a   1.000
_cell.length_b   1.000
_cell.length_c   1.000
_cell.angle_alpha   90.00
_cell.angle_beta   90.00
_cell.angle_gamma   90.00
#
_symmetry.space_group_name_H-M   'P 1'
#
loop_
_entity.id
_entity.type
_entity.pdbx_description
1 polymer ?
#
loop_
_entity_poly.entity_id
_entity_poly.type
_entity_poly.pdbx_seq_one_letter_code
_entity_poly.pdbx_strand_id
1 'polypeptide(L)'
;MFYESRARTVRGPTLPVPEIIQYICHRTRGVTETTAQATIRDLLCLLARTYTDEVVLVLFKIQDQSRSSRVRRLWEMLASVPRGYEEIMESLQQRMTQRPEPGAPEPRDRRQISPLMATRAIHELLLEPRQRVEVQSLFASLFMALLLRTSFLVAVGGTEPSWDQQHGTESMDPMSSTVDALKALMRSAGYGDHVSYVQKLGGWELLASRERHHEGVALLARAMVIKSCWHNRPVFSLVIGALQAHDGTDHLTALTFATEVSGPQCGRREEEVPLGHLQGRPPRRGARLPVARSLAEGLGHVVSGPFSRRCDSTWCARPPRP
;
A
#
# COMPACT_ATOMS: atom_id res chain seq x y z
N MET A 1 10.35 60.45 -29.05
CA MET A 1 10.45 59.62 -27.82
C MET A 1 9.08 59.04 -27.54
N PHE A 2 8.91 57.75 -27.80
CA PHE A 2 7.70 56.98 -27.50
C PHE A 2 7.64 56.72 -25.99
N TYR A 3 6.56 57.15 -25.32
CA TYR A 3 6.22 56.70 -23.97
C TYR A 3 5.21 55.57 -24.09
N GLU A 4 5.68 54.34 -23.95
CA GLU A 4 4.85 53.14 -24.02
C GLU A 4 4.21 52.88 -22.64
N SER A 5 2.88 52.93 -22.62
CA SER A 5 2.05 52.59 -21.46
C SER A 5 2.18 51.10 -21.14
N ARG A 6 2.82 50.75 -20.03
CA ARG A 6 2.68 49.41 -19.43
C ARG A 6 1.38 49.34 -18.63
N ALA A 7 0.35 48.77 -19.25
CA ALA A 7 -0.81 48.24 -18.56
C ALA A 7 -0.34 47.20 -17.52
N ARG A 8 -0.45 47.52 -16.23
CA ARG A 8 -0.39 46.53 -15.16
C ARG A 8 -1.73 45.80 -15.14
N THR A 9 -1.76 44.61 -15.70
CA THR A 9 -2.81 43.63 -15.39
C THR A 9 -2.72 43.31 -13.90
N VAL A 10 -3.65 43.86 -13.13
CA VAL A 10 -3.88 43.48 -11.73
C VAL A 10 -4.39 42.03 -11.75
N ARG A 11 -3.48 41.05 -11.63
CA ARG A 11 -3.86 39.71 -11.19
C ARG A 11 -4.37 39.88 -9.76
N GLY A 12 -5.66 39.63 -9.54
CA GLY A 12 -6.21 39.50 -8.19
C GLY A 12 -5.41 38.46 -7.37
N PRO A 13 -5.45 38.52 -6.04
CA PRO A 13 -4.71 37.58 -5.21
C PRO A 13 -5.25 36.17 -5.50
N THR A 14 -4.48 35.38 -6.26
CA THR A 14 -4.68 33.95 -6.34
C THR A 14 -4.28 33.41 -4.98
N LEU A 15 -5.25 33.05 -4.15
CA LEU A 15 -4.98 32.42 -2.87
C LEU A 15 -4.11 31.19 -3.11
N PRO A 16 -3.00 31.01 -2.37
CA PRO A 16 -2.18 29.83 -2.54
C PRO A 16 -2.97 28.58 -2.08
N VAL A 17 -2.68 27.44 -2.72
CA VAL A 17 -3.42 26.17 -2.51
C VAL A 17 -3.53 25.77 -1.03
N PRO A 18 -2.47 25.89 -0.20
CA PRO A 18 -2.55 25.59 1.23
C PRO A 18 -3.59 26.42 2.00
N GLU A 19 -3.76 27.69 1.66
CA GLU A 19 -4.71 28.62 2.29
C GLU A 19 -6.15 28.26 1.90
N ILE A 20 -6.37 27.84 0.65
CA ILE A 20 -7.67 27.32 0.19
C ILE A 20 -8.02 26.04 0.97
N ILE A 21 -7.07 25.12 1.08
CA ILE A 21 -7.27 23.85 1.81
C ILE A 21 -7.57 24.14 3.29
N GLN A 22 -6.77 24.98 3.95
CA GLN A 22 -7.00 25.37 5.35
C GLN A 22 -8.37 26.01 5.54
N TYR A 23 -8.80 26.88 4.63
CA TYR A 23 -10.13 27.50 4.68
C TYR A 23 -11.25 26.45 4.56
N ILE A 24 -11.15 25.54 3.59
CA ILE A 24 -12.10 24.43 3.41
C ILE A 24 -12.15 23.56 4.68
N CYS A 25 -10.98 23.19 5.21
CA CYS A 25 -10.85 22.38 6.43
C CYS A 25 -11.48 23.06 7.65
N HIS A 26 -11.33 24.39 7.79
CA HIS A 26 -11.92 25.15 8.88
C HIS A 26 -13.45 25.24 8.76
N ARG A 27 -13.97 25.41 7.55
CA ARG A 27 -15.40 25.62 7.29
C ARG A 27 -16.25 24.34 7.35
N THR A 28 -15.63 23.17 7.21
CA THR A 28 -16.30 21.85 7.18
C THR A 28 -17.23 21.57 8.39
N ARG A 29 -17.00 22.18 9.56
CA ARG A 29 -17.88 22.02 10.74
C ARG A 29 -19.13 22.90 10.75
N GLY A 30 -19.07 24.08 10.13
CA GLY A 30 -20.14 25.09 10.21
C GLY A 30 -21.29 24.86 9.21
N VAL A 31 -21.07 23.96 8.25
CA VAL A 31 -22.03 23.70 7.18
C VAL A 31 -22.86 22.48 7.55
N THR A 32 -24.12 22.72 7.91
CA THR A 32 -25.12 21.67 8.17
C THR A 32 -25.85 21.23 6.90
N GLU A 33 -25.80 22.05 5.85
CA GLU A 33 -26.45 21.79 4.58
C GLU A 33 -25.76 20.65 3.80
N THR A 34 -26.52 19.64 3.42
CA THR A 34 -26.02 18.39 2.79
C THR A 34 -25.39 18.63 1.41
N THR A 35 -25.97 19.53 0.62
CA THR A 35 -25.47 19.95 -0.69
C THR A 35 -24.11 20.64 -0.57
N ALA A 36 -23.97 21.57 0.37
CA ALA A 36 -22.72 22.28 0.60
C ALA A 36 -21.62 21.36 1.18
N GLN A 37 -21.99 20.37 2.01
CA GLN A 37 -21.06 19.32 2.43
C GLN A 37 -20.57 18.45 1.26
N ALA A 38 -21.46 18.08 0.33
CA ALA A 38 -21.07 17.35 -0.88
C ALA A 38 -20.11 18.17 -1.75
N THR A 39 -20.40 19.47 -1.96
CA THR A 39 -19.51 20.37 -2.71
C THR A 39 -18.14 20.51 -2.05
N ILE A 40 -18.09 20.66 -0.72
CA ILE A 40 -16.82 20.73 0.04
C ILE A 40 -16.02 19.45 -0.15
N ARG A 41 -16.66 18.29 -0.03
CA ARG A 41 -16.02 16.99 -0.26
C ARG A 41 -15.46 16.89 -1.68
N ASP A 42 -16.25 17.23 -2.69
CA ASP A 42 -15.87 17.09 -4.08
C ASP A 42 -14.69 18.04 -4.44
N LEU A 43 -14.71 19.27 -3.90
CA LEU A 43 -13.60 20.22 -4.00
C LEU A 43 -12.34 19.70 -3.31
N LEU A 44 -12.46 19.15 -2.09
CA LEU A 44 -11.34 18.59 -1.36
C LEU A 44 -10.72 17.40 -2.10
N CYS A 45 -11.55 16.53 -2.68
CA CYS A 45 -11.09 15.41 -3.50
C CYS A 45 -10.40 15.89 -4.78
N LEU A 46 -10.93 16.92 -5.45
CA LEU A 46 -10.27 17.51 -6.62
C LEU A 46 -8.89 18.07 -6.25
N LEU A 47 -8.81 18.84 -5.17
CA LEU A 47 -7.54 19.40 -4.68
C LEU A 47 -6.55 18.29 -4.32
N ALA A 48 -6.97 17.21 -3.65
CA ALA A 48 -6.08 16.12 -3.29
C ALA A 48 -5.56 15.32 -4.48
N ARG A 49 -6.32 15.27 -5.58
CA ARG A 49 -5.89 14.64 -6.83
C ARG A 49 -4.89 15.51 -7.59
N THR A 50 -5.05 16.84 -7.55
CA THR A 50 -4.18 17.77 -8.29
C THR A 50 -2.94 18.20 -7.49
N TYR A 51 -3.08 18.35 -6.18
CA TYR A 51 -2.08 18.88 -5.25
C TYR A 51 -1.96 17.95 -4.03
N THR A 52 -1.69 16.67 -4.29
CA THR A 52 -1.66 15.61 -3.27
C THR A 52 -0.71 15.97 -2.13
N ASP A 53 0.48 16.45 -2.45
CA ASP A 53 1.50 16.78 -1.46
C ASP A 53 1.06 17.91 -0.53
N GLU A 54 0.58 19.02 -1.10
CA GLU A 54 0.12 20.17 -0.33
C GLU A 54 -1.07 19.84 0.56
N VAL A 55 -2.02 19.03 0.08
CA VAL A 55 -3.16 18.58 0.89
C VAL A 55 -2.67 17.73 2.06
N VAL A 56 -1.81 16.75 1.83
CA VAL A 56 -1.27 15.88 2.89
C VAL A 56 -0.49 16.68 3.93
N LEU A 57 0.37 17.62 3.49
CA LEU A 57 1.11 18.52 4.39
C LEU A 57 0.17 19.35 5.26
N VAL A 58 -0.88 19.93 4.68
CA VAL A 58 -1.87 20.72 5.43
C VAL A 58 -2.64 19.84 6.42
N LEU A 59 -3.04 18.63 6.03
CA LEU A 59 -3.75 17.71 6.92
C LEU A 59 -2.90 17.31 8.13
N PHE A 60 -1.63 16.96 7.93
CA PHE A 60 -0.72 16.66 9.04
C PHE A 60 -0.45 17.88 9.92
N LYS A 61 -0.25 19.06 9.31
CA LYS A 61 -0.11 20.31 10.08
C LYS A 61 -1.32 20.60 10.97
N ILE A 62 -2.54 20.33 10.49
CA ILE A 62 -3.77 20.47 11.30
C ILE A 62 -3.84 19.39 12.37
N GLN A 63 -3.30 18.18 12.11
CA GLN A 63 -3.28 17.06 13.05
C GLN A 63 -2.42 17.36 14.26
N ASP A 64 -1.25 17.95 14.04
CA ASP A 64 -0.33 18.35 15.13
C ASP A 64 -0.90 19.50 15.96
N GLN A 65 -1.68 20.39 15.34
CA GLN A 65 -2.24 21.57 15.99
C GLN A 65 -3.60 21.34 16.66
N SER A 66 -4.31 20.25 16.36
CA SER A 66 -5.71 20.09 16.78
C SER A 66 -6.07 18.68 17.26
N ARG A 67 -7.00 18.60 18.24
CA ARG A 67 -7.51 17.33 18.79
C ARG A 67 -8.06 16.43 17.67
N SER A 68 -7.44 15.25 17.52
CA SER A 68 -7.61 14.13 16.56
C SER A 68 -8.92 14.01 15.75
N SER A 69 -10.09 14.30 16.31
CA SER A 69 -11.39 14.14 15.64
C SER A 69 -11.60 15.01 14.38
N ARG A 70 -10.96 16.19 14.28
CA ARG A 70 -11.17 17.11 13.14
C ARG A 70 -10.54 16.59 11.86
N VAL A 71 -9.30 16.12 11.97
CA VAL A 71 -8.52 15.63 10.83
C VAL A 71 -9.06 14.30 10.33
N ARG A 72 -9.54 13.45 11.25
CA ARG A 72 -10.21 12.20 10.89
C ARG A 72 -11.35 12.42 9.89
N ARG A 73 -12.25 13.38 10.13
CA ARG A 73 -13.35 13.70 9.19
C ARG A 73 -12.85 14.15 7.81
N LEU A 74 -11.69 14.79 7.72
CA LEU A 74 -11.09 15.21 6.44
C LEU A 74 -10.58 14.00 5.66
N TRP A 75 -9.89 13.07 6.32
CA TRP A 75 -9.49 11.79 5.72
C TRP A 75 -10.69 10.95 5.29
N GLU A 76 -11.75 10.88 6.12
CA GLU A 76 -13.02 10.21 5.77
C GLU A 76 -13.65 10.82 4.50
N MET A 77 -13.62 12.14 4.35
CA MET A 77 -14.14 12.81 3.15
C MET A 77 -13.30 12.51 1.91
N LEU A 78 -11.97 12.55 2.02
CA LEU A 78 -11.06 12.18 0.93
C LEU A 78 -11.30 10.73 0.50
N ALA A 79 -11.46 9.84 1.46
CA ALA A 79 -11.72 8.45 1.20
C ALA A 79 -13.14 8.18 0.72
N SER A 80 -14.10 9.10 0.88
CA SER A 80 -15.50 8.82 0.52
C SER A 80 -15.82 8.82 -0.99
N VAL A 81 -14.88 9.25 -1.84
CA VAL A 81 -15.05 9.28 -3.30
C VAL A 81 -14.20 8.18 -3.95
N PRO A 82 -14.78 7.06 -4.43
CA PRO A 82 -14.04 5.87 -4.90
C PRO A 82 -12.92 6.16 -5.90
N ARG A 83 -13.26 6.83 -7.01
CA ARG A 83 -12.27 7.17 -8.05
C ARG A 83 -11.20 8.13 -7.54
N GLY A 84 -11.58 9.06 -6.65
CA GLY A 84 -10.62 9.97 -6.03
C GLY A 84 -9.67 9.22 -5.09
N TYR A 85 -10.20 8.26 -4.34
CA TYR A 85 -9.43 7.41 -3.43
C TYR A 85 -8.36 6.60 -4.17
N GLU A 86 -8.71 5.92 -5.26
CA GLU A 86 -7.74 5.14 -6.05
C GLU A 86 -6.60 6.03 -6.58
N GLU A 87 -6.94 7.16 -7.22
CA GLU A 87 -5.94 8.08 -7.79
C GLU A 87 -5.03 8.69 -6.69
N ILE A 88 -5.59 9.05 -5.53
CA ILE A 88 -4.81 9.53 -4.38
C ILE A 88 -3.91 8.43 -3.85
N MET A 89 -4.42 7.20 -3.71
CA MET A 89 -3.68 6.07 -3.16
C MET A 89 -2.51 5.67 -4.06
N GLU A 90 -2.70 5.65 -5.38
CA GLU A 90 -1.64 5.42 -6.36
C GLU A 90 -0.56 6.52 -6.30
N SER A 91 -0.99 7.78 -6.25
CA SER A 91 -0.11 8.96 -6.11
C SER A 91 0.74 8.90 -4.83
N LEU A 92 0.15 8.44 -3.72
CA LEU A 92 0.85 8.23 -2.45
C LEU A 92 1.77 7.01 -2.49
N GLN A 93 1.33 5.91 -3.10
CA GLN A 93 2.15 4.70 -3.25
C GLN A 93 3.43 5.02 -4.02
N GLN A 94 3.32 5.79 -5.10
CA GLN A 94 4.49 6.22 -5.89
C GLN A 94 5.51 6.97 -5.01
N ARG A 95 5.05 7.93 -4.20
CA ARG A 95 5.90 8.70 -3.27
C ARG A 95 6.51 7.84 -2.16
N MET A 96 5.74 6.89 -1.64
CA MET A 96 6.21 5.94 -0.64
C MET A 96 7.31 5.02 -1.17
N THR A 97 7.26 4.66 -2.46
CA THR A 97 8.27 3.81 -3.12
C THR A 97 9.48 4.55 -3.66
N GLN A 98 9.47 5.89 -3.64
CA GLN A 98 10.63 6.68 -4.09
C GLN A 98 11.82 6.41 -3.16
N ARG A 99 12.96 6.07 -3.78
CA ARG A 99 14.23 5.89 -3.09
C ARG A 99 15.08 7.15 -3.24
N PRO A 100 15.87 7.52 -2.22
CA PRO A 100 16.86 8.57 -2.37
C PRO A 100 17.86 8.17 -3.46
N GLU A 101 18.03 9.03 -4.48
CA GLU A 101 19.07 8.83 -5.49
C GLU A 101 20.45 9.08 -4.86
N PRO A 102 21.42 8.15 -4.99
CA PRO A 102 22.75 8.34 -4.44
C PRO A 102 23.44 9.59 -5.00
N GLY A 103 23.71 10.58 -4.15
CA GLY A 103 24.39 11.81 -4.54
C GLY A 103 23.49 12.88 -5.20
N ALA A 104 22.16 12.70 -5.19
CA ALA A 104 21.25 13.75 -5.61
C ALA A 104 21.31 14.94 -4.63
N PRO A 105 21.28 16.19 -5.14
CA PRO A 105 21.11 17.37 -4.29
C PRO A 105 19.85 17.22 -3.45
N GLU A 106 19.84 17.77 -2.22
CA GLU A 106 18.64 17.79 -1.40
C GLU A 106 17.44 18.29 -2.22
N PRO A 107 16.24 17.70 -2.01
CA PRO A 107 15.04 18.07 -2.74
C PRO A 107 14.84 19.58 -2.63
N ARG A 108 14.99 20.28 -3.76
CA ARG A 108 14.80 21.74 -3.80
C ARG A 108 13.34 22.12 -3.59
N ASP A 109 12.43 21.17 -3.82
CA ASP A 109 10.99 21.41 -3.77
C ASP A 109 10.44 21.13 -2.38
N ARG A 110 10.36 22.19 -1.57
CA ARG A 110 9.86 22.20 -0.19
C ARG A 110 8.40 21.71 -0.04
N ARG A 111 7.75 21.34 -1.15
CA ARG A 111 6.34 20.94 -1.22
C ARG A 111 6.16 19.44 -1.34
N GLN A 112 7.18 18.66 -1.69
CA GLN A 112 7.04 17.21 -1.84
C GLN A 112 6.99 16.54 -0.45
N ILE A 113 6.05 15.60 -0.25
CA ILE A 113 6.00 14.83 1.00
C ILE A 113 7.08 13.75 1.01
N SER A 114 7.60 13.46 2.21
CA SER A 114 8.54 12.35 2.37
C SER A 114 7.84 10.99 2.17
N PRO A 115 8.60 9.93 1.85
CA PRO A 115 8.04 8.58 1.78
C PRO A 115 7.38 8.13 3.09
N LEU A 116 7.89 8.57 4.25
CA LEU A 116 7.26 8.39 5.56
C LEU A 116 5.87 9.05 5.64
N MET A 117 5.76 10.31 5.24
CA MET A 117 4.47 11.02 5.24
C MET A 117 3.47 10.37 4.28
N ALA A 118 3.94 9.91 3.11
CA ALA A 118 3.11 9.15 2.19
C ALA A 118 2.61 7.84 2.83
N THR A 119 3.48 7.10 3.51
CA THR A 119 3.12 5.87 4.26
C THR A 119 2.04 6.14 5.32
N ARG A 120 2.18 7.24 6.06
CA ARG A 120 1.21 7.65 7.08
C ARG A 120 -0.12 8.08 6.46
N ALA A 121 -0.11 8.81 5.35
CA ALA A 121 -1.32 9.19 4.65
C ALA A 121 -2.08 7.95 4.12
N ILE A 122 -1.34 6.97 3.56
CA ILE A 122 -1.90 5.66 3.18
C ILE A 122 -2.54 4.98 4.40
N HIS A 123 -1.84 4.93 5.54
CA HIS A 123 -2.38 4.36 6.77
C HIS A 123 -3.69 5.03 7.20
N GLU A 124 -3.75 6.37 7.26
CA GLU A 124 -4.97 7.09 7.63
C GLU A 124 -6.14 6.81 6.67
N LEU A 125 -5.87 6.75 5.37
CA LEU A 125 -6.86 6.41 4.35
C LEU A 125 -7.36 4.95 4.45
N LEU A 126 -6.50 4.01 4.87
CA LEU A 126 -6.86 2.61 5.08
C LEU A 126 -7.71 2.39 6.33
N LEU A 127 -7.72 3.33 7.27
CA LEU A 127 -8.62 3.28 8.44
C LEU A 127 -10.07 3.59 8.08
N GLU A 128 -10.37 4.06 6.85
CA GLU A 128 -11.73 4.30 6.39
C GLU A 128 -12.46 2.98 6.07
N PRO A 129 -13.53 2.63 6.80
CA PRO A 129 -14.22 1.34 6.62
C PRO A 129 -15.05 1.24 5.32
N ARG A 130 -15.31 2.36 4.63
CA ARG A 130 -16.23 2.41 3.48
C ARG A 130 -15.61 1.97 2.15
N GLN A 131 -14.29 2.04 1.99
CA GLN A 131 -13.60 1.79 0.72
C GLN A 131 -13.11 0.34 0.57
N ARG A 132 -13.89 -0.64 1.01
CA ARG A 132 -13.44 -2.04 1.01
C ARG A 132 -13.16 -2.57 -0.39
N VAL A 133 -13.94 -2.15 -1.40
CA VAL A 133 -13.84 -2.68 -2.76
C VAL A 133 -12.57 -2.17 -3.43
N GLU A 134 -12.31 -0.88 -3.29
CA GLU A 134 -11.15 -0.14 -3.79
C GLU A 134 -9.87 -0.64 -3.08
N VAL A 135 -9.96 -0.96 -1.79
CA VAL A 135 -8.86 -1.61 -1.07
C VAL A 135 -8.55 -3.00 -1.64
N GLN A 136 -9.55 -3.79 -2.07
CA GLN A 136 -9.26 -5.09 -2.72
C GLN A 136 -8.47 -4.90 -4.02
N SER A 137 -8.86 -3.93 -4.87
CA SER A 137 -8.18 -3.70 -6.16
C SER A 137 -6.73 -3.27 -5.98
N LEU A 138 -6.46 -2.46 -4.96
CA LEU A 138 -5.12 -1.95 -4.63
C LEU A 138 -4.31 -2.87 -3.71
N PHE A 139 -4.91 -3.95 -3.19
CA PHE A 139 -4.30 -4.74 -2.11
C PHE A 139 -2.93 -5.29 -2.52
N ALA A 140 -2.84 -5.95 -3.68
CA ALA A 140 -1.62 -6.64 -4.06
C ALA A 140 -0.45 -5.66 -4.29
N SER A 141 -0.72 -4.51 -4.92
CA SER A 141 0.30 -3.48 -5.18
C SER A 141 0.76 -2.81 -3.89
N LEU A 142 -0.18 -2.39 -3.03
CA LEU A 142 0.14 -1.77 -1.74
C LEU A 142 0.85 -2.74 -0.79
N PHE A 143 0.41 -4.00 -0.75
CA PHE A 143 1.03 -5.02 0.08
C PHE A 143 2.50 -5.21 -0.29
N MET A 144 2.79 -5.35 -1.59
CA MET A 144 4.16 -5.49 -2.06
C MET A 144 4.97 -4.21 -1.82
N ALA A 145 4.41 -3.03 -2.13
CA ALA A 145 5.11 -1.77 -1.90
C ALA A 145 5.49 -1.57 -0.41
N LEU A 146 4.59 -1.88 0.51
CA LEU A 146 4.83 -1.81 1.96
C LEU A 146 5.83 -2.88 2.44
N LEU A 147 5.75 -4.09 1.91
CA LEU A 147 6.69 -5.17 2.25
C LEU A 147 8.12 -4.81 1.81
N LEU A 148 8.29 -4.34 0.57
CA LEU A 148 9.58 -3.91 0.05
C LEU A 148 10.11 -2.67 0.77
N ARG A 149 9.24 -1.73 1.12
CA ARG A 149 9.60 -0.59 1.97
C ARG A 149 10.10 -1.04 3.35
N THR A 150 9.47 -2.03 3.96
CA THR A 150 9.94 -2.62 5.22
C THR A 150 11.35 -3.18 5.06
N SER A 151 11.61 -3.92 3.98
CA SER A 151 12.93 -4.46 3.67
C SER A 151 13.99 -3.38 3.44
N PHE A 152 13.62 -2.31 2.74
CA PHE A 152 14.50 -1.15 2.54
C PHE A 152 14.86 -0.49 3.87
N LEU A 153 13.88 -0.22 4.74
CA LEU A 153 14.13 0.36 6.06
C LEU A 153 15.01 -0.54 6.92
N VAL A 154 14.85 -1.86 6.85
CA VAL A 154 15.75 -2.81 7.51
C VAL A 154 17.19 -2.70 6.97
N ALA A 155 17.35 -2.60 5.65
CA ALA A 155 18.67 -2.50 5.02
C ALA A 155 19.42 -1.22 5.43
N VAL A 156 18.69 -0.10 5.56
CA VAL A 156 19.26 1.22 5.90
C VAL A 156 19.31 1.48 7.42
N GLY A 157 18.81 0.55 8.24
CA GLY A 157 18.91 0.63 9.70
C GLY A 157 17.82 1.48 10.37
N GLY A 158 16.65 1.60 9.74
CA GLY A 158 15.46 2.25 10.30
C GLY A 158 15.44 3.78 10.19
N THR A 159 16.54 4.41 9.82
CA THR A 159 16.64 5.85 9.55
C THR A 159 16.43 6.11 8.05
N GLU A 160 15.56 7.06 7.66
CA GLU A 160 15.48 7.48 6.25
C GLU A 160 16.59 8.51 5.97
N PRO A 161 17.63 8.18 5.19
CA PRO A 161 18.61 9.17 4.81
C PRO A 161 17.92 10.27 3.96
N SER A 162 18.23 11.53 4.26
CA SER A 162 17.86 12.76 3.53
C SER A 162 16.45 13.36 3.64
N TRP A 163 15.45 12.70 4.25
CA TRP A 163 14.07 13.26 4.27
C TRP A 163 13.61 13.78 5.65
N ASP A 164 14.26 13.37 6.73
CA ASP A 164 13.78 13.57 8.10
C ASP A 164 13.92 15.00 8.65
N GLN A 165 14.70 15.88 8.01
CA GLN A 165 14.95 17.23 8.55
C GLN A 165 13.93 18.30 8.12
N GLN A 166 13.10 18.05 7.11
CA GLN A 166 12.39 19.15 6.43
C GLN A 166 10.95 19.41 6.93
N HIS A 167 10.27 18.43 7.55
CA HIS A 167 8.82 18.50 7.82
C HIS A 167 8.39 18.21 9.27
N GLY A 168 9.29 18.22 10.24
CA GLY A 168 8.93 18.01 11.65
C GLY A 168 8.49 16.57 11.96
N THR A 169 8.97 15.60 11.18
CA THR A 169 8.71 14.16 11.36
C THR A 169 9.46 13.54 12.54
N GLU A 170 10.16 14.33 13.37
CA GLU A 170 10.96 13.88 14.53
C GLU A 170 10.19 12.97 15.52
N SER A 171 8.86 13.00 15.52
CA SER A 171 8.03 12.14 16.37
C SER A 171 7.62 10.79 15.73
N MET A 172 7.93 10.54 14.44
CA MET A 172 7.36 9.42 13.69
C MET A 172 8.42 8.39 13.30
N ASP A 173 8.34 7.18 13.88
CA ASP A 173 9.23 6.07 13.53
C ASP A 173 8.85 5.46 12.15
N PRO A 174 9.75 5.46 11.14
CA PRO A 174 9.44 4.94 9.80
C PRO A 174 9.07 3.46 9.78
N MET A 175 9.73 2.65 10.61
CA MET A 175 9.51 1.21 10.66
C MET A 175 8.11 0.89 11.19
N SER A 176 7.75 1.44 12.36
CA SER A 176 6.43 1.28 12.97
C SER A 176 5.34 1.80 12.05
N SER A 177 5.55 2.95 11.40
CA SER A 177 4.60 3.52 10.42
C SER A 177 4.30 2.55 9.27
N THR A 178 5.33 1.92 8.73
CA THR A 178 5.21 0.99 7.59
C THR A 178 4.52 -0.31 8.02
N VAL A 179 4.88 -0.85 9.18
CA VAL A 179 4.26 -2.06 9.74
C VAL A 179 2.79 -1.81 10.09
N ASP A 180 2.46 -0.65 10.66
CA ASP A 180 1.08 -0.28 10.96
C ASP A 180 0.24 -0.09 9.69
N ALA A 181 0.80 0.54 8.65
CA ALA A 181 0.16 0.63 7.33
C ALA A 181 -0.12 -0.76 6.73
N LEU A 182 0.83 -1.69 6.83
CA LEU A 182 0.67 -3.07 6.34
C LEU A 182 -0.42 -3.82 7.13
N LYS A 183 -0.44 -3.67 8.45
CA LYS A 183 -1.50 -4.22 9.31
C LYS A 183 -2.87 -3.61 8.97
N ALA A 184 -2.93 -2.30 8.75
CA ALA A 184 -4.16 -1.59 8.39
C ALA A 184 -4.69 -2.07 7.03
N LEU A 185 -3.82 -2.19 6.02
CA LEU A 185 -4.17 -2.73 4.70
C LEU A 185 -4.76 -4.13 4.79
N MET A 186 -4.10 -5.02 5.54
CA MET A 186 -4.61 -6.38 5.74
C MET A 186 -5.97 -6.37 6.44
N ARG A 187 -6.18 -5.52 7.45
CA ARG A 187 -7.48 -5.42 8.14
C ARG A 187 -8.58 -4.84 7.26
N SER A 188 -8.30 -3.76 6.51
CA SER A 188 -9.27 -3.11 5.62
C SER A 188 -9.67 -4.03 4.46
N ALA A 189 -8.76 -4.90 4.02
CA ALA A 189 -9.05 -5.95 3.04
C ALA A 189 -9.78 -7.19 3.62
N GLY A 190 -10.05 -7.23 4.94
CA GLY A 190 -10.76 -8.34 5.59
C GLY A 190 -9.86 -9.44 6.16
N TYR A 191 -8.55 -9.27 6.13
CA TYR A 191 -7.56 -10.25 6.64
C TYR A 191 -7.21 -10.04 8.12
N GLY A 192 -8.16 -9.60 8.95
CA GLY A 192 -7.96 -9.40 10.39
C GLY A 192 -7.44 -10.64 11.12
N ASP A 193 -7.93 -11.83 10.75
CA ASP A 193 -7.46 -13.10 11.32
C ASP A 193 -6.02 -13.44 10.93
N HIS A 194 -5.60 -13.04 9.72
CA HIS A 194 -4.22 -13.22 9.29
C HIS A 194 -3.31 -12.30 10.12
N VAL A 195 -3.74 -11.05 10.35
CA VAL A 195 -2.99 -10.09 11.16
C VAL A 195 -2.83 -10.58 12.59
N SER A 196 -3.90 -11.09 13.19
CA SER A 196 -3.87 -11.69 14.53
C SER A 196 -2.99 -12.95 14.58
N TYR A 197 -2.99 -13.78 13.53
CA TYR A 197 -2.12 -14.96 13.44
C TYR A 197 -0.64 -14.58 13.38
N VAL A 198 -0.28 -13.62 12.53
CA VAL A 198 1.09 -13.08 12.42
C VAL A 198 1.53 -12.47 13.75
N GLN A 199 0.65 -11.70 14.42
CA GLN A 199 0.95 -11.09 15.72
C GLN A 199 1.21 -12.13 16.82
N LYS A 200 0.41 -13.20 16.88
CA LYS A 200 0.60 -14.29 17.86
C LYS A 200 1.94 -14.99 17.74
N LEU A 201 2.50 -15.05 16.54
CA LEU A 201 3.79 -15.66 16.28
C LEU A 201 4.96 -14.65 16.30
N GLY A 202 4.71 -13.40 16.69
CA GLY A 202 5.73 -12.35 16.72
C GLY A 202 6.21 -11.91 15.33
N GLY A 203 5.45 -12.18 14.27
CA GLY A 203 5.89 -11.97 12.90
C GLY A 203 6.13 -10.50 12.54
N TRP A 204 5.43 -9.58 13.20
CA TRP A 204 5.60 -8.14 12.97
C TRP A 204 6.92 -7.62 13.53
N GLU A 205 7.30 -8.12 14.70
CA GLU A 205 8.56 -7.82 15.36
C GLU A 205 9.74 -8.44 14.58
N LEU A 206 9.54 -9.64 14.00
CA LEU A 206 10.50 -10.26 13.09
C LEU A 206 10.67 -9.44 11.80
N LEU A 207 9.58 -8.93 11.22
CA LEU A 207 9.64 -8.08 10.03
C LEU A 207 10.45 -6.80 10.26
N ALA A 208 10.37 -6.22 11.46
CA ALA A 208 11.14 -5.02 11.82
C ALA A 208 12.59 -5.33 12.25
N SER A 209 12.94 -6.60 12.50
CA SER A 209 14.26 -7.01 12.97
C SER A 209 15.26 -7.11 11.83
N ARG A 210 16.41 -6.43 11.94
CA ARG A 210 17.48 -6.51 10.93
C ARG A 210 18.01 -7.93 10.73
N GLU A 211 18.18 -8.67 11.81
CA GLU A 211 18.75 -10.03 11.79
C GLU A 211 17.72 -11.06 11.32
N ARG A 212 16.44 -10.84 11.64
CA ARG A 212 15.37 -11.83 11.49
C ARG A 212 14.29 -11.44 10.49
N HIS A 213 14.52 -10.39 9.70
CA HIS A 213 13.59 -9.88 8.70
C HIS A 213 13.03 -10.98 7.78
N HIS A 214 13.91 -11.83 7.27
CA HIS A 214 13.56 -12.94 6.39
C HIS A 214 12.61 -13.95 7.06
N GLU A 215 12.76 -14.21 8.37
CA GLU A 215 11.81 -15.04 9.12
C GLU A 215 10.42 -14.40 9.18
N GLY A 216 10.37 -13.07 9.35
CA GLY A 216 9.13 -12.30 9.33
C GLY A 216 8.44 -12.32 7.97
N VAL A 217 9.20 -12.12 6.88
CA VAL A 217 8.71 -12.23 5.49
C VAL A 217 8.15 -13.62 5.23
N ALA A 218 8.90 -14.65 5.63
CA ALA A 218 8.48 -16.03 5.46
C ALA A 218 7.21 -16.36 6.24
N LEU A 219 7.09 -15.87 7.47
CA LEU A 219 5.90 -16.05 8.31
C LEU A 219 4.69 -15.36 7.70
N LEU A 220 4.84 -14.14 7.18
CA LEU A 220 3.78 -13.41 6.50
C LEU A 220 3.31 -14.16 5.25
N ALA A 221 4.24 -14.62 4.40
CA ALA A 221 3.95 -15.44 3.23
C ALA A 221 3.18 -16.72 3.59
N ARG A 222 3.66 -17.46 4.60
CA ARG A 222 2.97 -18.66 5.11
C ARG A 222 1.58 -18.35 5.64
N ALA A 223 1.41 -17.26 6.39
CA ALA A 223 0.11 -16.85 6.90
C ALA A 223 -0.89 -16.62 5.77
N MET A 224 -0.45 -16.00 4.67
CA MET A 224 -1.29 -15.78 3.49
C MET A 224 -1.68 -17.10 2.79
N VAL A 225 -0.82 -18.11 2.76
CA VAL A 225 -1.15 -19.44 2.20
C VAL A 225 -2.07 -20.23 3.13
N ILE A 226 -1.68 -20.40 4.40
CA ILE A 226 -2.40 -21.23 5.39
C ILE A 226 -3.84 -20.74 5.59
N LYS A 227 -4.04 -19.42 5.63
CA LYS A 227 -5.35 -18.82 5.85
C LYS A 227 -6.10 -18.52 4.54
N SER A 228 -5.61 -19.03 3.41
CA SER A 228 -6.26 -18.93 2.09
C SER A 228 -6.55 -17.49 1.66
N CYS A 229 -5.53 -16.61 1.67
CA CYS A 229 -5.66 -15.24 1.18
C CYS A 229 -5.97 -15.22 -0.32
N TRP A 230 -7.05 -14.55 -0.71
CA TRP A 230 -7.52 -14.52 -2.10
C TRP A 230 -6.56 -13.75 -3.01
N HIS A 231 -5.83 -12.78 -2.47
CA HIS A 231 -4.82 -12.02 -3.21
C HIS A 231 -3.47 -12.72 -3.35
N ASN A 232 -3.34 -14.00 -2.94
CA ASN A 232 -2.08 -14.74 -3.11
C ASN A 232 -1.58 -14.74 -4.54
N ARG A 233 -2.46 -14.96 -5.52
CA ARG A 233 -2.07 -14.99 -6.95
C ARG A 233 -1.56 -13.64 -7.46
N PRO A 234 -2.28 -12.51 -7.31
CA PRO A 234 -1.77 -11.23 -7.76
C PRO A 234 -0.52 -10.77 -7.00
N VAL A 235 -0.42 -11.05 -5.69
CA VAL A 235 0.80 -10.78 -4.91
C VAL A 235 1.98 -11.60 -5.44
N PHE A 236 1.79 -12.90 -5.68
CA PHE A 236 2.83 -13.76 -6.23
C PHE A 236 3.28 -13.29 -7.63
N SER A 237 2.37 -12.81 -8.48
CA SER A 237 2.74 -12.23 -9.78
C SER A 237 3.67 -11.02 -9.64
N LEU A 238 3.41 -10.14 -8.67
CA LEU A 238 4.27 -8.99 -8.38
C LEU A 238 5.62 -9.41 -7.81
N VAL A 239 5.65 -10.46 -6.98
CA VAL A 239 6.90 -11.04 -6.46
C VAL A 239 7.78 -11.56 -7.59
N ILE A 240 7.22 -12.29 -8.56
CA ILE A 240 7.97 -12.76 -9.73
C ILE A 240 8.49 -11.57 -10.55
N GLY A 241 7.68 -10.53 -10.75
CA GLY A 241 8.12 -9.30 -11.41
C GLY A 241 9.30 -8.63 -10.69
N ALA A 242 9.26 -8.55 -9.36
CA ALA A 242 10.35 -8.00 -8.56
C ALA A 242 11.63 -8.86 -8.64
N LEU A 243 11.50 -10.18 -8.76
CA LEU A 243 12.66 -11.07 -8.97
C LEU A 243 13.30 -10.91 -10.36
N GLN A 244 12.50 -10.55 -11.36
CA GLN A 244 12.97 -10.31 -12.73
C GLN A 244 13.61 -8.93 -12.91
N ALA A 245 13.31 -7.97 -12.02
CA ALA A 245 13.92 -6.66 -12.04
C ALA A 245 15.44 -6.73 -11.73
N HIS A 246 16.23 -5.97 -12.49
CA HIS A 246 17.69 -6.01 -12.42
C HIS A 246 18.31 -5.17 -11.28
N ASP A 247 17.49 -4.58 -10.41
CA ASP A 247 17.95 -3.62 -9.39
C ASP A 247 18.34 -4.27 -8.05
N GLY A 248 18.11 -5.58 -7.88
CA GLY A 248 18.70 -6.47 -6.85
C GLY A 248 18.40 -6.15 -5.37
N THR A 249 17.91 -4.95 -5.08
CA THR A 249 17.83 -4.37 -3.73
C THR A 249 16.75 -5.06 -2.88
N ASP A 250 15.72 -5.60 -3.54
CA ASP A 250 14.58 -6.28 -2.91
C ASP A 250 14.59 -7.80 -3.14
N HIS A 251 15.63 -8.31 -3.82
CA HIS A 251 15.62 -9.66 -4.37
C HIS A 251 15.54 -10.74 -3.29
N LEU A 252 16.19 -10.52 -2.14
CA LEU A 252 16.14 -11.46 -1.02
C LEU A 252 14.73 -11.56 -0.41
N THR A 253 14.04 -10.44 -0.24
CA THR A 253 12.66 -10.40 0.27
C THR A 253 11.71 -11.09 -0.69
N ALA A 254 11.79 -10.74 -1.99
CA ALA A 254 10.97 -11.34 -3.02
C ALA A 254 11.23 -12.86 -3.13
N LEU A 255 12.50 -13.29 -3.05
CA LEU A 255 12.87 -14.70 -3.12
C LEU A 255 12.34 -15.47 -1.91
N THR A 256 12.52 -14.93 -0.70
CA THR A 256 12.03 -15.53 0.54
C THR A 256 10.50 -15.67 0.51
N PHE A 257 9.80 -14.66 0.01
CA PHE A 257 8.35 -14.73 -0.15
C PHE A 257 7.95 -15.80 -1.17
N ALA A 258 8.61 -15.85 -2.34
CA ALA A 258 8.31 -16.79 -3.41
C ALA A 258 8.51 -18.26 -2.99
N THR A 259 9.60 -18.56 -2.27
CA THR A 259 9.91 -19.93 -1.83
C THR A 259 8.91 -20.44 -0.81
N GLU A 260 8.40 -19.57 0.07
CA GLU A 260 7.40 -19.93 1.08
C GLU A 260 6.00 -20.11 0.48
N VAL A 261 5.61 -19.27 -0.49
CA VAL A 261 4.33 -19.45 -1.20
C VAL A 261 4.34 -20.71 -2.08
N SER A 262 5.50 -21.07 -2.63
CA SER A 262 5.68 -22.24 -3.51
C SER A 262 6.03 -23.53 -2.76
N GLY A 263 6.23 -23.46 -1.44
CA GLY A 263 6.70 -24.58 -0.63
C GLY A 263 5.71 -25.75 -0.58
N PRO A 264 6.17 -26.96 -0.23
CA PRO A 264 5.37 -28.20 -0.22
C PRO A 264 4.17 -28.21 0.74
N GLN A 265 3.98 -27.16 1.54
CA GLN A 265 2.77 -26.92 2.35
C GLN A 265 1.59 -26.43 1.50
N CYS A 266 1.83 -25.94 0.28
CA CYS A 266 0.82 -25.45 -0.67
C CYS A 266 0.19 -26.57 -1.53
N GLY A 267 0.76 -27.78 -1.53
CA GLY A 267 0.40 -28.90 -2.41
C GLY A 267 -0.44 -30.03 -1.79
N ARG A 268 -1.14 -29.82 -0.66
CA ARG A 268 -2.06 -30.83 -0.10
C ARG A 268 -3.47 -30.28 0.13
N ARG A 269 -4.12 -29.92 -0.97
CA ARG A 269 -5.58 -29.95 -1.11
C ARG A 269 -5.91 -30.50 -2.50
N GLU A 270 -5.55 -31.76 -2.72
CA GLU A 270 -6.27 -32.57 -3.71
C GLU A 270 -7.43 -33.23 -2.99
N GLU A 271 -8.61 -32.95 -3.52
CA GLU A 271 -9.90 -33.54 -3.21
C GLU A 271 -9.77 -35.07 -3.29
N GLU A 272 -9.90 -35.77 -2.16
CA GLU A 272 -10.05 -37.23 -2.16
C GLU A 272 -11.38 -37.58 -2.85
N VAL A 273 -11.32 -37.84 -4.16
CA VAL A 273 -12.35 -38.58 -4.88
C VAL A 273 -12.05 -40.06 -4.69
N PRO A 274 -12.91 -40.84 -3.99
CA PRO A 274 -12.67 -42.26 -3.83
C PRO A 274 -13.08 -42.97 -5.12
N LEU A 275 -12.11 -43.27 -5.98
CA LEU A 275 -12.31 -44.22 -7.07
C LEU A 275 -11.26 -45.32 -7.02
N GLY A 276 -11.79 -46.54 -7.04
CA GLY A 276 -11.12 -47.77 -6.68
C GLY A 276 -9.93 -48.16 -7.57
N HIS A 277 -9.12 -49.02 -6.95
CA HIS A 277 -8.32 -50.10 -7.50
C HIS A 277 -7.73 -49.87 -8.89
N LEU A 278 -6.41 -49.64 -8.94
CA LEU A 278 -5.53 -50.38 -9.84
C LEU A 278 -4.08 -50.30 -9.36
N GLN A 279 -3.42 -51.43 -9.49
CA GLN A 279 -2.19 -51.88 -8.87
C GLN A 279 -1.00 -51.53 -9.78
N GLY A 280 0.09 -50.97 -9.25
CA GLY A 280 1.30 -50.71 -10.05
C GLY A 280 2.46 -50.10 -9.27
N ARG A 281 3.66 -50.65 -9.46
CA ARG A 281 4.94 -50.47 -8.72
C ARG A 281 5.53 -49.04 -8.64
N PRO A 282 6.45 -48.78 -7.68
CA PRO A 282 7.14 -47.49 -7.52
C PRO A 282 8.49 -47.43 -8.29
N PRO A 283 9.05 -46.24 -8.55
CA PRO A 283 10.49 -46.10 -8.70
C PRO A 283 11.14 -45.07 -7.75
N ARG A 284 12.12 -45.60 -7.01
CA ARG A 284 13.50 -45.14 -6.69
C ARG A 284 13.79 -43.65 -6.39
N ARG A 285 14.45 -43.48 -5.23
CA ARG A 285 15.22 -42.31 -4.76
C ARG A 285 16.38 -41.96 -5.72
N GLY A 286 16.61 -40.66 -5.92
CA GLY A 286 17.94 -40.11 -6.15
C GLY A 286 17.98 -38.88 -7.07
N ALA A 287 18.10 -37.68 -6.50
CA ALA A 287 19.07 -36.62 -6.86
C ALA A 287 18.62 -35.25 -6.32
N ARG A 288 19.54 -34.53 -5.67
CA ARG A 288 19.39 -33.21 -5.05
C ARG A 288 19.82 -32.10 -6.03
N LEU A 289 18.99 -31.03 -6.11
CA LEU A 289 19.26 -29.62 -6.47
C LEU A 289 19.67 -29.27 -7.93
N PRO A 290 19.39 -28.04 -8.45
CA PRO A 290 18.89 -26.81 -7.79
C PRO A 290 17.58 -26.22 -8.37
N VAL A 291 16.67 -25.81 -7.49
CA VAL A 291 15.28 -25.38 -7.81
C VAL A 291 15.16 -23.89 -8.23
N ALA A 292 16.23 -23.10 -8.15
CA ALA A 292 16.12 -21.65 -8.39
C ALA A 292 16.07 -21.25 -9.88
N ARG A 293 16.58 -22.07 -10.80
CA ARG A 293 16.64 -21.71 -12.24
C ARG A 293 15.46 -22.25 -13.06
N SER A 294 14.89 -23.38 -12.67
CA SER A 294 13.73 -23.97 -13.37
C SER A 294 12.39 -23.30 -13.06
N LEU A 295 12.26 -22.52 -11.96
CA LEU A 295 11.03 -21.79 -11.68
C LEU A 295 10.80 -20.62 -12.65
N ALA A 296 11.86 -19.98 -13.15
CA ALA A 296 11.75 -18.90 -14.13
C ALA A 296 11.41 -19.42 -15.54
N GLU A 297 11.95 -20.58 -15.94
CA GLU A 297 11.75 -21.15 -17.27
C GLU A 297 10.43 -21.94 -17.39
N GLY A 298 9.89 -22.47 -16.29
CA GLY A 298 8.65 -23.24 -16.28
C GLY A 298 7.34 -22.42 -16.24
N LEU A 299 7.40 -21.12 -15.96
CA LEU A 299 6.21 -20.26 -15.83
C LEU A 299 5.77 -19.59 -17.14
N GLY A 300 6.54 -19.75 -18.23
CA GLY A 300 6.21 -19.17 -19.54
C GLY A 300 4.94 -19.72 -20.21
N HIS A 301 4.40 -20.86 -19.74
CA HIS A 301 3.26 -21.53 -20.36
C HIS A 301 1.90 -21.29 -19.69
N VAL A 302 1.83 -20.51 -18.60
CA VAL A 302 0.55 -20.26 -17.88
C VAL A 302 -0.12 -18.91 -18.24
N VAL A 303 0.53 -18.08 -19.07
CA VAL A 303 0.06 -16.70 -19.38
C VAL A 303 -0.82 -16.61 -20.65
N SER A 304 -0.97 -17.68 -21.43
CA SER A 304 -1.70 -17.60 -22.71
C SER A 304 -3.02 -18.38 -22.69
N GLY A 305 -4.08 -17.75 -22.17
CA GLY A 305 -5.47 -18.19 -22.35
C GLY A 305 -6.42 -16.98 -22.41
N PRO A 306 -7.32 -16.88 -23.40
CA PRO A 306 -8.14 -15.69 -23.59
C PRO A 306 -9.18 -15.54 -22.47
N PHE A 307 -9.19 -14.35 -21.86
CA PHE A 307 -10.11 -13.97 -20.79
C PHE A 307 -11.50 -13.67 -21.36
N SER A 308 -12.43 -14.63 -21.27
CA SER A 308 -13.84 -14.39 -21.53
C SER A 308 -14.46 -13.65 -20.34
N ARG A 309 -14.96 -12.44 -20.58
CA ARG A 309 -15.74 -11.68 -19.61
C ARG A 309 -17.02 -12.43 -19.30
N ARG A 310 -17.19 -12.86 -18.06
CA ARG A 310 -18.51 -13.04 -17.46
C ARG A 310 -18.40 -12.75 -15.96
N CYS A 311 -18.67 -11.50 -15.61
CA CYS A 311 -19.02 -11.13 -14.24
C CYS A 311 -20.42 -11.69 -13.98
N ASP A 312 -20.52 -12.86 -13.38
CA ASP A 312 -21.79 -13.31 -12.79
C ASP A 312 -21.96 -12.66 -11.41
N SER A 313 -22.72 -11.57 -11.44
CA SER A 313 -23.29 -10.85 -10.31
C SER A 313 -24.24 -11.73 -9.49
N THR A 314 -23.74 -12.50 -8.52
CA THR A 314 -24.60 -13.23 -7.56
C THR A 314 -24.00 -13.41 -6.16
N TRP A 315 -23.30 -12.42 -5.58
CA TRP A 315 -23.00 -12.46 -4.15
C TRP A 315 -23.10 -11.08 -3.48
N CYS A 316 -24.27 -10.46 -3.64
CA CYS A 316 -24.79 -9.52 -2.65
C CYS A 316 -25.77 -10.28 -1.74
N ALA A 317 -25.63 -10.08 -0.43
CA ALA A 317 -26.47 -10.55 0.68
C ALA A 317 -26.13 -11.93 1.30
N ARG A 318 -25.47 -11.88 2.46
CA ARG A 318 -26.14 -12.11 3.77
C ARG A 318 -25.23 -11.67 4.93
N PRO A 319 -25.70 -10.82 5.86
CA PRO A 319 -24.99 -10.59 7.14
C PRO A 319 -25.24 -11.75 8.11
N PRO A 320 -24.36 -11.95 9.12
CA PRO A 320 -24.56 -12.99 10.12
C PRO A 320 -25.70 -12.61 11.07
N ARG A 321 -26.51 -13.60 11.44
CA ARG A 321 -27.52 -13.51 12.50
C ARG A 321 -26.94 -14.12 13.80
N PRO A 322 -27.48 -13.71 14.97
CA PRO A 322 -26.73 -13.51 16.21
C PRO A 322 -26.12 -14.77 16.82
#